data_AF-D9SBJ0-F1
#
_entry.id   AF-D9SBJ0-F1
#
_cell.length_a   1.000
_cell.length_b   1.000
_cell.length_c   1.000
_cell.angle_alpha   90.00
_cell.angle_beta   90.00
_cell.angle_gamma   90.00
#
_symmetry.space_group_name_H-M   'P 1'
#
loop_
_entity.id
_entity.type
_entity.pdbx_description
1 polymer ?
#
loop_
_entity_poly.entity_id
_entity_poly.type
_entity_poly.pdbx_seq_one_letter_code
_entity_poly.pdbx_strand_id
1 'polypeptide(L)'
;MLPDNISSDALCQLLQIHGTDSNVTVPPSLAISAEEQAQWIQAISKVTLSPNTLAVIGKVAETCEKNCVYVPIRRWLALSNMIKAIAFLNGRTETKLIDTFFLGTSIWGRSASNTAISESYREILKTQLYKNTPSLLEKPYNANDLFMRVNHLVHSSNNLYETKPFNGEKCLAYRITIAGESVPLYAPLKYIETDIDFNPYNELRQIEKRVVCNYHGTSNCTISIDPQVRTSGLRSSVNQANSTSPKFEEFGTLPTYILRENAPEIIDEKKRLRDSLNTEIKESMDRETANLVALRNTYKLFNESKNDLFCFTQMFNAVQDDIKKQFDNTANIIKTIKKASETIASLPSNMLKTPNLVGKPQAKPQAPQATPPSNAEK
;
A
#
# COMPACT_ATOMS: atom_id res chain seq x y z
N MET A 1 18.89 14.53 -33.38
CA MET A 1 18.95 13.17 -32.80
C MET A 1 18.30 12.25 -33.81
N LEU A 2 19.07 11.41 -34.49
CA LEU A 2 18.51 10.33 -35.31
C LEU A 2 17.85 9.34 -34.34
N PRO A 3 16.69 8.75 -34.69
CA PRO A 3 16.04 7.78 -33.80
C PRO A 3 16.96 6.60 -33.53
N ASP A 4 17.08 6.21 -32.25
CA ASP A 4 17.95 5.08 -31.82
C ASP A 4 17.48 3.72 -32.34
N ASN A 5 16.27 3.64 -32.91
CA ASN A 5 15.73 2.45 -33.53
C ASN A 5 15.00 2.82 -34.84
N ILE A 6 15.67 2.62 -35.96
CA ILE A 6 15.11 2.71 -37.31
C ILE A 6 14.89 1.27 -37.79
N SER A 7 13.71 0.96 -38.35
CA SER A 7 13.45 -0.37 -38.90
C SER A 7 14.47 -0.69 -40.00
N SER A 8 14.81 -1.97 -40.17
CA SER A 8 15.81 -2.40 -41.17
C SER A 8 15.51 -1.82 -42.56
N ASP A 9 14.23 -1.80 -42.96
CA ASP A 9 13.81 -1.26 -44.25
C ASP A 9 13.98 0.26 -44.34
N ALA A 10 13.63 1.00 -43.28
CA ALA A 10 13.80 2.46 -43.25
C ALA A 10 15.29 2.86 -43.23
N LEU A 11 16.15 2.03 -42.62
CA LEU A 11 17.60 2.23 -42.65
C LEU A 11 18.14 1.99 -44.06
N CYS A 12 17.73 0.90 -44.71
CA CYS A 12 18.11 0.62 -46.10
C CYS A 12 17.66 1.74 -47.05
N GLN A 13 16.44 2.25 -46.89
CA GLN A 13 15.96 3.41 -47.66
C GLN A 13 16.80 4.66 -47.39
N LEU A 14 17.11 4.95 -46.14
CA LEU A 14 17.88 6.14 -45.75
C LEU A 14 19.33 6.08 -46.27
N LEU A 15 19.93 4.89 -46.29
CA LEU A 15 21.27 4.65 -46.85
C LEU A 15 21.30 4.69 -48.39
N GLN A 16 20.17 4.42 -49.05
CA GLN A 16 20.03 4.51 -50.51
C GLN A 16 19.84 5.96 -51.00
N ILE A 17 19.46 6.89 -50.12
CA ILE A 17 19.41 8.32 -50.44
C ILE A 17 20.85 8.85 -50.47
N HIS A 18 21.52 8.68 -51.60
CA HIS A 18 22.80 9.31 -51.89
C HIS A 18 22.55 10.76 -52.32
N GLY A 19 22.54 11.70 -51.37
CA GLY A 19 22.47 13.12 -51.71
C GLY A 19 22.30 14.03 -50.51
N THR A 20 23.28 14.91 -50.31
CA THR A 20 23.24 16.07 -49.39
C THR A 20 22.36 17.21 -49.90
N ASP A 21 21.61 17.03 -50.98
CA ASP A 21 20.67 18.03 -51.49
C ASP A 21 19.29 17.82 -50.90
N SER A 22 19.16 18.21 -49.64
CA SER A 22 17.88 18.47 -49.00
C SER A 22 17.23 19.72 -49.60
N ASN A 23 16.86 19.68 -50.89
CA ASN A 23 15.90 20.61 -51.48
C ASN A 23 14.51 20.26 -50.93
N VAL A 24 14.32 20.47 -49.63
CA VAL A 24 13.03 20.41 -48.98
C VAL A 24 12.26 21.63 -49.45
N THR A 25 11.43 21.46 -50.48
CA THR A 25 10.53 22.51 -50.94
C THR A 25 9.41 22.67 -49.93
N VAL A 26 9.59 23.62 -48.99
CA VAL A 26 8.53 24.04 -48.09
C VAL A 26 7.56 24.92 -48.87
N PRO A 27 6.25 24.63 -48.88
CA PRO A 27 5.25 25.51 -49.48
C PRO A 27 5.39 26.94 -48.95
N PRO A 28 5.32 27.98 -49.80
CA PRO A 28 5.45 29.37 -49.35
C PRO A 28 4.44 29.76 -48.27
N SER A 29 3.27 29.11 -48.24
CA SER A 29 2.24 29.30 -47.21
C SER A 29 2.59 28.77 -45.82
N LEU A 30 3.63 27.93 -45.70
CA LEU A 30 4.14 27.38 -44.44
C LEU A 30 5.50 27.97 -44.04
N ALA A 31 6.12 28.74 -44.94
CA ALA A 31 7.40 29.38 -44.69
C ALA A 31 7.20 30.60 -43.78
N ILE A 32 7.91 30.62 -42.65
CA ILE A 32 7.88 31.72 -41.69
C ILE A 32 8.76 32.86 -42.24
N SER A 33 8.21 34.05 -42.39
CA SER A 33 8.97 35.23 -42.84
C SER A 33 9.92 35.74 -41.74
N ALA A 34 10.92 36.55 -42.13
CA ALA A 34 11.83 37.17 -41.16
C ALA A 34 11.08 38.12 -40.20
N GLU A 35 10.06 38.81 -40.71
CA GLU A 35 9.18 39.70 -39.94
C GLU A 35 8.33 38.90 -38.94
N GLU A 36 7.72 37.79 -39.39
CA GLU A 36 6.96 36.90 -38.51
C GLU A 36 7.85 36.32 -37.41
N GLN A 37 9.06 35.87 -37.77
CA GLN A 37 10.02 35.36 -36.80
C GLN A 37 10.37 36.40 -35.73
N ALA A 38 10.66 37.64 -36.12
CA ALA A 38 10.96 38.72 -35.19
C ALA A 38 9.77 39.02 -34.26
N GLN A 39 8.54 39.01 -34.80
CA GLN A 39 7.32 39.18 -34.02
C GLN A 39 7.11 38.03 -33.04
N TRP A 40 7.35 36.78 -33.47
CA TRP A 40 7.18 35.61 -32.62
C TRP A 40 8.19 35.60 -31.47
N ILE A 41 9.45 35.98 -31.71
CA ILE A 41 10.45 36.10 -30.63
C ILE A 41 9.96 37.07 -29.54
N GLN A 42 9.41 38.23 -29.95
CA GLN A 42 8.83 39.19 -29.01
C GLN A 42 7.59 38.63 -28.31
N ALA A 43 6.69 37.96 -29.02
CA ALA A 43 5.48 37.37 -28.44
C ALA A 43 5.80 36.24 -27.45
N ILE A 44 6.74 35.36 -27.77
CA ILE A 44 7.22 34.28 -26.89
C ILE A 44 7.75 34.85 -25.57
N SER A 45 8.49 35.97 -25.61
CA SER A 45 9.03 36.59 -24.39
C SER A 45 7.93 37.00 -23.39
N LYS A 46 6.74 37.37 -23.90
CA LYS A 46 5.56 37.80 -23.13
C LYS A 46 4.78 36.64 -22.51
N VAL A 47 5.03 35.39 -22.93
CA VAL A 47 4.41 34.22 -22.30
C VAL A 47 4.85 34.11 -20.85
N THR A 48 3.88 33.86 -19.97
CA THR A 48 4.11 33.74 -18.53
C THR A 48 4.46 32.31 -18.16
N LEU A 49 5.51 32.12 -17.35
CA LEU A 49 5.81 30.82 -16.76
C LEU A 49 4.87 30.57 -15.59
N SER A 50 4.04 29.52 -15.67
CA SER A 50 3.13 29.21 -14.56
C SER A 50 3.90 28.79 -13.30
N PRO A 51 3.29 28.93 -12.11
CA PRO A 51 3.90 28.49 -10.85
C PRO A 51 4.31 27.01 -10.87
N ASN A 52 3.54 26.15 -11.54
CA ASN A 52 3.85 24.72 -11.66
C ASN A 52 5.09 24.49 -12.53
N THR A 53 5.20 25.21 -13.65
CA THR A 53 6.39 25.16 -14.52
C THR A 53 7.64 25.63 -13.77
N LEU A 54 7.55 26.75 -13.04
CA LEU A 54 8.67 27.25 -12.23
C LEU A 54 9.08 26.27 -11.13
N ALA A 55 8.12 25.63 -10.47
CA ALA A 55 8.38 24.61 -9.46
C ALA A 55 9.14 23.40 -10.04
N VAL A 56 8.75 22.93 -11.23
CA VAL A 56 9.49 21.86 -11.94
C VAL A 56 10.91 22.30 -12.25
N ILE A 57 11.10 23.47 -12.86
CA ILE A 57 12.44 23.98 -13.21
C ILE A 57 13.33 24.06 -11.96
N GLY A 58 12.80 24.59 -10.86
CA GLY A 58 13.51 24.66 -9.58
C GLY A 58 13.92 23.29 -9.05
N LYS A 59 13.03 22.30 -9.07
CA LYS A 59 13.35 20.94 -8.62
C LYS A 59 14.33 20.20 -9.54
N VAL A 60 14.28 20.45 -10.84
CA VAL A 60 15.29 19.93 -11.76
C VAL A 60 16.64 20.59 -11.48
N ALA A 61 16.69 21.89 -11.20
CA ALA A 61 17.93 22.58 -10.82
C ALA A 61 18.53 22.02 -9.51
N GLU A 62 17.72 21.79 -8.47
CA GLU A 62 18.14 21.10 -7.24
C GLU A 62 18.70 19.69 -7.55
N THR A 63 18.08 18.97 -8.48
CA THR A 63 18.54 17.64 -8.90
C THR A 63 19.89 17.71 -9.61
N CYS A 64 20.08 18.69 -10.50
CA CYS A 64 21.35 18.94 -11.16
C CYS A 64 22.46 19.23 -10.15
N GLU A 65 22.20 20.07 -9.15
CA GLU A 65 23.14 20.40 -8.08
C GLU A 65 23.54 19.15 -7.27
N LYS A 66 22.56 18.36 -6.83
CA LYS A 66 22.79 17.11 -6.09
C LYS A 66 23.63 16.08 -6.86
N ASN A 67 23.54 16.07 -8.18
CA ASN A 67 24.24 15.14 -9.05
C ASN A 67 25.51 15.74 -9.69
N CYS A 68 25.99 16.89 -9.19
CA CYS A 68 27.18 17.58 -9.71
C CYS A 68 27.10 17.90 -11.22
N VAL A 69 25.90 18.17 -11.73
CA VAL A 69 25.65 18.55 -13.12
C VAL A 69 25.69 20.06 -13.23
N TYR A 70 26.80 20.58 -13.76
CA TYR A 70 26.93 22.02 -13.99
C TYR A 70 26.06 22.49 -15.16
N VAL A 71 25.09 23.36 -14.88
CA VAL A 71 24.21 23.97 -15.89
C VAL A 71 24.35 25.49 -15.79
N PRO A 72 24.97 26.16 -16.78
CA PRO A 72 25.17 27.61 -16.73
C PRO A 72 23.83 28.36 -16.85
N ILE A 73 23.72 29.55 -16.26
CA ILE A 73 22.50 30.38 -16.26
C ILE A 73 21.95 30.59 -17.69
N ARG A 74 22.83 30.84 -18.66
CA ARG A 74 22.45 30.98 -20.08
C ARG A 74 21.63 29.79 -20.61
N ARG A 75 21.94 28.58 -20.12
CA ARG A 75 21.23 27.36 -20.51
C ARG A 75 19.85 27.30 -19.87
N TRP A 76 19.72 27.69 -18.61
CA TRP A 76 18.41 27.83 -17.97
C TRP A 76 17.50 28.85 -18.66
N LEU A 77 18.06 29.99 -19.09
CA LEU A 77 17.34 30.98 -19.88
C LEU A 77 16.90 30.44 -21.26
N ALA A 78 17.74 29.64 -21.90
CA ALA A 78 17.36 28.98 -23.16
C ALA A 78 16.24 27.95 -22.96
N LEU A 79 16.33 27.12 -21.91
CA LEU A 79 15.29 26.13 -21.57
C LEU A 79 13.96 26.82 -21.23
N SER A 80 13.99 27.91 -20.47
CA SER A 80 12.76 28.65 -20.13
C SER A 80 12.12 29.32 -21.36
N ASN A 81 12.92 29.87 -22.27
CA ASN A 81 12.43 30.38 -23.55
C ASN A 81 11.84 29.28 -24.43
N MET A 82 12.43 28.07 -24.42
CA MET A 82 11.87 26.91 -25.13
C MET A 82 10.49 26.51 -24.58
N ILE A 83 10.33 26.46 -23.25
CA ILE A 83 9.03 26.20 -22.60
C ILE A 83 7.99 27.26 -23.00
N LYS A 84 8.38 28.55 -23.00
CA LYS A 84 7.51 29.64 -23.47
C LYS A 84 7.14 29.50 -24.94
N ALA A 85 8.08 29.10 -25.79
CA ALA A 85 7.84 28.88 -27.21
C ALA A 85 6.84 27.74 -27.44
N ILE A 86 6.95 26.63 -26.70
CA ILE A 86 5.98 25.52 -26.78
C ILE A 86 4.57 26.01 -26.44
N ALA A 87 4.41 26.81 -25.37
CA ALA A 87 3.12 27.37 -25.01
C ALA A 87 2.58 28.34 -26.07
N PHE A 88 3.42 29.25 -26.58
CA PHE A 88 3.05 30.19 -27.63
C PHE A 88 2.58 29.49 -28.91
N LEU A 89 3.32 28.48 -29.39
CA LEU A 89 2.97 27.73 -30.59
C LEU A 89 1.67 26.95 -30.43
N ASN A 90 1.31 26.59 -29.20
CA ASN A 90 0.00 26.03 -28.84
C ASN A 90 -1.10 27.08 -28.62
N GLY A 91 -0.85 28.36 -28.93
CA GLY A 91 -1.81 29.45 -28.77
C GLY A 91 -2.06 29.86 -27.31
N ARG A 92 -1.19 29.48 -26.37
CA ARG A 92 -1.34 29.76 -24.93
C ARG A 92 -0.48 30.95 -24.49
N THR A 93 -1.02 31.77 -23.59
CA THR A 93 -0.31 32.90 -22.96
C THR A 93 0.40 32.51 -21.66
N GLU A 94 0.12 31.31 -21.13
CA GLU A 94 0.72 30.74 -19.93
C GLU A 94 1.18 29.29 -20.18
N THR A 95 2.31 28.92 -19.58
CA THR A 95 2.87 27.57 -19.72
C THR A 95 2.17 26.53 -18.84
N LYS A 96 2.08 25.30 -19.33
CA LYS A 96 1.53 24.14 -18.63
C LYS A 96 2.65 23.19 -18.22
N LEU A 97 2.33 22.27 -17.31
CA LEU A 97 3.26 21.23 -16.85
C LEU A 97 3.87 20.42 -18.01
N ILE A 98 3.07 20.09 -19.03
CA ILE A 98 3.51 19.30 -20.19
C ILE A 98 4.61 19.99 -21.01
N ASP A 99 4.69 21.32 -20.97
CA ASP A 99 5.72 22.08 -21.70
C ASP A 99 7.11 21.79 -21.15
N THR A 100 7.20 21.22 -19.94
CA THR A 100 8.46 20.86 -19.29
C THR A 100 8.94 19.44 -19.60
N PHE A 101 8.16 18.61 -20.30
CA PHE A 101 8.45 17.18 -20.45
C PHE A 101 9.81 16.87 -21.06
N PHE A 102 10.28 17.73 -21.96
CA PHE A 102 11.60 17.58 -22.55
C PHE A 102 12.74 17.71 -21.52
N LEU A 103 12.51 18.30 -20.33
CA LEU A 103 13.50 18.35 -19.26
C LEU A 103 13.83 16.95 -18.70
N GLY A 104 12.92 15.99 -18.83
CA GLY A 104 13.16 14.60 -18.47
C GLY A 104 13.87 13.77 -19.54
N THR A 105 14.36 14.41 -20.61
CA THR A 105 15.08 13.72 -21.71
C THR A 105 16.59 13.88 -21.60
N SER A 106 17.33 13.23 -22.49
CA SER A 106 18.79 13.16 -22.48
C SER A 106 19.48 14.45 -22.97
N ILE A 107 19.10 15.60 -22.41
CA ILE A 107 19.68 16.91 -22.74
C ILE A 107 20.84 17.30 -21.83
N TRP A 108 21.11 16.59 -20.73
CA TRP A 108 22.00 17.01 -19.64
C TRP A 108 23.47 16.59 -19.82
N GLY A 109 23.84 16.08 -20.99
CA GLY A 109 25.22 15.75 -21.34
C GLY A 109 25.56 14.28 -21.09
N ARG A 110 26.24 13.96 -19.98
CA ARG A 110 26.73 12.60 -19.70
C ARG A 110 25.57 11.63 -19.44
N SER A 111 25.74 10.37 -19.84
CA SER A 111 24.73 9.32 -19.64
C SER A 111 24.27 9.18 -18.19
N ALA A 112 25.20 9.10 -17.22
CA ALA A 112 24.86 9.03 -15.79
C ALA A 112 24.03 10.22 -15.30
N SER A 113 24.35 11.43 -15.75
CA SER A 113 23.60 12.65 -15.44
C SER A 113 22.20 12.62 -16.03
N ASN A 114 22.06 12.13 -17.26
CA ASN A 114 20.76 11.98 -17.92
C ASN A 114 19.88 10.96 -17.18
N THR A 115 20.43 9.81 -16.77
CA THR A 115 19.66 8.80 -16.02
C THR A 115 19.16 9.37 -14.69
N ALA A 116 20.05 9.97 -13.89
CA ALA A 116 19.68 10.53 -12.58
C ALA A 116 18.60 11.62 -12.68
N ILE A 117 18.71 12.52 -13.66
CA ILE A 117 17.73 13.58 -13.88
C ILE A 117 16.41 13.01 -14.43
N SER A 118 16.45 12.07 -15.38
CA SER A 118 15.25 11.48 -15.96
C SER A 118 14.43 10.70 -14.92
N GLU A 119 15.11 9.96 -14.04
CA GLU A 119 14.47 9.23 -12.92
C GLU A 119 13.85 10.21 -11.92
N SER A 120 14.61 11.22 -11.48
CA SER A 120 14.13 12.23 -10.55
C SER A 120 12.99 13.07 -11.13
N TYR A 121 13.02 13.34 -12.44
CA TYR A 121 12.01 14.13 -13.13
C TYR A 121 10.62 13.50 -13.05
N ARG A 122 10.51 12.16 -13.10
CA ARG A 122 9.22 11.47 -12.92
C ARG A 122 8.62 11.74 -11.54
N GLU A 123 9.43 11.73 -10.49
CA GLU A 123 8.96 12.00 -9.13
C GLU A 123 8.63 13.49 -8.90
N ILE A 124 9.40 14.39 -9.53
CA ILE A 124 9.08 15.83 -9.57
C ILE A 124 7.72 16.05 -10.23
N LEU A 125 7.48 15.42 -11.39
CA LEU A 125 6.21 15.49 -12.10
C LEU A 125 5.05 14.99 -11.25
N LYS A 126 5.18 13.82 -10.62
CA LYS A 126 4.15 13.28 -9.72
C LYS A 126 3.84 14.24 -8.57
N THR A 127 4.87 14.81 -7.95
CA THR A 127 4.70 15.76 -6.85
C THR A 127 3.94 17.00 -7.29
N GLN A 128 4.24 17.54 -8.47
CA GLN A 128 3.51 18.70 -8.99
C GLN A 128 2.09 18.36 -9.43
N LEU A 129 1.89 17.18 -10.04
CA LEU A 129 0.59 16.70 -10.49
C LEU A 129 -0.38 16.49 -9.33
N TYR A 130 0.11 16.01 -8.18
CA TYR A 130 -0.68 15.74 -6.98
C TYR A 130 -0.53 16.82 -5.90
N LYS A 131 -0.04 18.02 -6.25
CA LYS A 131 0.18 19.13 -5.31
C LYS A 131 -1.06 19.50 -4.50
N ASN A 132 -2.24 19.42 -5.11
CA ASN A 132 -3.52 19.75 -4.46
C ASN A 132 -4.13 18.56 -3.69
N THR A 133 -3.47 17.41 -3.68
CA THR A 133 -3.94 16.18 -3.04
C THR A 133 -2.75 15.39 -2.50
N PRO A 134 -2.04 15.94 -1.48
CA PRO A 134 -0.80 15.36 -0.96
C PRO A 134 -0.99 13.96 -0.34
N SER A 135 -2.21 13.64 0.11
CA SER A 135 -2.61 12.30 0.56
C SER A 135 -2.34 11.20 -0.48
N LEU A 136 -2.31 11.53 -1.78
CA LEU A 136 -1.98 10.57 -2.85
C LEU A 136 -0.48 10.27 -2.97
N LEU A 137 0.37 11.12 -2.40
CA LEU A 137 1.81 10.93 -2.34
C LEU A 137 2.23 10.14 -1.08
N GLU A 138 1.35 10.06 -0.10
CA GLU A 138 1.57 9.32 1.13
C GLU A 138 1.34 7.81 0.96
N LYS A 139 1.66 7.04 2.00
CA LYS A 139 1.41 5.60 2.01
C LYS A 139 -0.11 5.35 1.86
N PRO A 140 -0.55 4.47 0.93
CA PRO A 140 -1.96 4.22 0.71
C PRO A 140 -2.64 3.71 1.99
N TYR A 141 -3.87 4.15 2.20
CA TYR A 141 -4.68 3.72 3.34
C TYR A 141 -4.92 2.21 3.30
N ASN A 142 -4.68 1.53 4.42
CA ASN A 142 -4.83 0.08 4.51
C ASN A 142 -6.29 -0.30 4.80
N ALA A 143 -7.13 -0.24 3.77
CA ALA A 143 -8.54 -0.64 3.89
C ALA A 143 -8.72 -2.13 4.25
N ASN A 144 -7.74 -2.99 3.96
CA ASN A 144 -7.80 -4.40 4.33
C ASN A 144 -7.68 -4.59 5.85
N ASP A 145 -6.79 -3.85 6.49
CA ASP A 145 -6.67 -3.85 7.96
C ASP A 145 -7.98 -3.38 8.62
N LEU A 146 -8.57 -2.30 8.13
CA LEU A 146 -9.88 -1.84 8.58
C LEU A 146 -10.94 -2.94 8.44
N PHE A 147 -11.01 -3.55 7.25
CA PHE A 147 -11.97 -4.62 6.99
C PHE A 147 -11.76 -5.83 7.92
N MET A 148 -10.52 -6.21 8.21
CA MET A 148 -10.19 -7.27 9.16
C MET A 148 -10.64 -6.92 10.58
N ARG A 149 -10.38 -5.68 11.04
CA ARG A 149 -10.84 -5.20 12.36
C ARG A 149 -12.37 -5.20 12.47
N VAL A 150 -13.06 -4.77 11.41
CA VAL A 150 -14.52 -4.80 11.34
C VAL A 150 -15.03 -6.24 11.37
N ASN A 151 -14.51 -7.13 10.52
CA ASN A 151 -14.92 -8.53 10.51
C ASN A 151 -14.72 -9.18 11.87
N HIS A 152 -13.58 -8.94 12.53
CA HIS A 152 -13.34 -9.45 13.87
C HIS A 152 -14.38 -8.94 14.87
N LEU A 153 -14.71 -7.64 14.85
CA LEU A 153 -15.77 -7.08 15.71
C LEU A 153 -17.13 -7.75 15.45
N VAL A 154 -17.47 -7.97 14.19
CA VAL A 154 -18.76 -8.55 13.76
C VAL A 154 -18.87 -10.02 14.13
N HIS A 155 -17.78 -10.79 14.00
CA HIS A 155 -17.80 -12.25 14.12
C HIS A 155 -17.32 -12.76 15.49
N SER A 156 -16.63 -11.96 16.30
CA SER A 156 -16.27 -12.33 17.67
C SER A 156 -17.47 -12.41 18.62
N SER A 157 -17.48 -13.35 19.55
CA SER A 157 -18.46 -13.50 20.64
C SER A 157 -18.20 -12.50 21.76
N ASN A 158 -19.20 -12.28 22.59
CA ASN A 158 -19.10 -11.38 23.75
C ASN A 158 -18.70 -12.12 25.03
N ASN A 159 -17.98 -13.22 24.85
CA ASN A 159 -17.62 -14.13 25.94
C ASN A 159 -16.41 -13.59 26.69
N LEU A 160 -16.46 -13.68 28.02
CA LEU A 160 -15.32 -13.46 28.88
C LEU A 160 -14.60 -14.79 29.06
N TYR A 161 -13.34 -14.85 28.65
CA TYR A 161 -12.52 -16.06 28.70
C TYR A 161 -11.58 -16.07 29.91
N GLU A 162 -11.24 -17.25 30.41
CA GLU A 162 -10.22 -17.41 31.44
C GLU A 162 -8.84 -17.12 30.84
N THR A 163 -8.32 -15.92 31.10
CA THR A 163 -7.05 -15.45 30.53
C THR A 163 -6.05 -15.13 31.62
N LYS A 164 -4.76 -15.23 31.29
CA LYS A 164 -3.65 -14.80 32.14
C LYS A 164 -2.89 -13.68 31.44
N PRO A 165 -2.51 -12.60 32.16
CA PRO A 165 -1.64 -11.59 31.59
C PRO A 165 -0.26 -12.21 31.33
N PHE A 166 0.16 -12.22 30.07
CA PHE A 166 1.44 -12.76 29.64
C PHE A 166 2.01 -11.84 28.54
N ASN A 167 3.24 -11.34 28.74
CA ASN A 167 3.86 -10.34 27.84
C ASN A 167 3.06 -9.05 27.63
N GLY A 168 2.29 -8.62 28.63
CA GLY A 168 1.45 -7.42 28.53
C GLY A 168 0.17 -7.62 27.70
N GLU A 169 -0.10 -8.84 27.24
CA GLU A 169 -1.31 -9.21 26.51
C GLU A 169 -2.11 -10.28 27.28
N LYS A 170 -3.43 -10.31 27.11
CA LYS A 170 -4.27 -11.38 27.67
C LYS A 170 -4.09 -12.65 26.84
N CYS A 171 -3.63 -13.74 27.47
CA CYS A 171 -3.38 -15.02 26.79
C CYS A 171 -4.16 -16.17 27.45
N LEU A 172 -4.55 -17.15 26.65
CA LEU A 172 -5.07 -18.44 27.10
C LEU A 172 -3.89 -19.37 27.39
N ALA A 173 -3.90 -20.01 28.56
CA ALA A 173 -2.84 -20.91 28.98
C ALA A 173 -3.24 -22.36 28.69
N TYR A 174 -2.59 -22.96 27.71
CA TYR A 174 -2.72 -24.37 27.37
C TYR A 174 -1.56 -25.17 27.95
N ARG A 175 -1.81 -26.44 28.29
CA ARG A 175 -0.77 -27.41 28.61
C ARG A 175 -0.85 -28.56 27.63
N ILE A 176 0.23 -28.78 26.90
CA ILE A 176 0.36 -29.89 25.97
C ILE A 176 1.47 -30.83 26.44
N THR A 177 1.27 -32.14 26.25
CA THR A 177 2.27 -33.15 26.60
C THR A 177 2.90 -33.68 25.32
N ILE A 178 4.15 -33.31 25.06
CA ILE A 178 4.90 -33.76 23.88
C ILE A 178 6.14 -34.51 24.35
N ALA A 179 6.42 -35.67 23.76
CA ALA A 179 7.55 -36.53 24.13
C ALA A 179 7.63 -36.86 25.64
N GLY A 180 6.47 -36.93 26.32
CA GLY A 180 6.39 -37.16 27.77
C GLY A 180 6.57 -35.91 28.63
N GLU A 181 6.87 -34.75 28.05
CA GLU A 181 7.03 -33.47 28.76
C GLU A 181 5.77 -32.63 28.67
N SER A 182 5.26 -32.17 29.82
CA SER A 182 4.17 -31.18 29.87
C SER A 182 4.72 -29.77 29.70
N VAL A 183 4.41 -29.13 28.58
CA VAL A 183 4.86 -27.78 28.23
C VAL A 183 3.68 -26.81 28.19
N PRO A 184 3.77 -25.66 28.88
CA PRO A 184 2.74 -24.64 28.80
C PRO A 184 2.92 -23.78 27.53
N LEU A 185 1.82 -23.55 26.82
CA LEU A 185 1.74 -22.60 25.71
C LEU A 185 0.76 -21.49 26.05
N TYR A 186 1.11 -20.27 25.68
CA TYR A 186 0.29 -19.08 25.91
C TYR A 186 -0.18 -18.53 24.56
N ALA A 187 -1.46 -18.76 24.23
CA ALA A 187 -2.06 -18.30 22.99
C ALA A 187 -2.70 -16.92 23.19
N PRO A 188 -2.35 -15.89 22.40
CA PRO A 188 -2.94 -14.56 22.54
C PRO A 188 -4.45 -14.58 22.30
N LEU A 189 -5.20 -13.86 23.14
CA LEU A 189 -6.66 -13.78 23.04
C LEU A 189 -7.12 -13.07 21.75
N LYS A 190 -6.31 -12.16 21.18
CA LYS A 190 -6.65 -11.40 19.97
C LYS A 190 -6.95 -12.23 18.73
N TYR A 191 -6.56 -13.50 18.72
CA TYR A 191 -6.78 -14.41 17.59
C TYR A 191 -8.01 -15.31 17.79
N ILE A 192 -8.66 -15.28 18.96
CA ILE A 192 -9.83 -16.12 19.22
C ILE A 192 -10.92 -15.83 18.18
N GLU A 193 -11.58 -16.88 17.68
CA GLU A 193 -12.62 -16.77 16.64
C GLU A 193 -12.14 -16.12 15.33
N THR A 194 -10.83 -16.07 15.10
CA THR A 194 -10.23 -15.81 13.79
C THR A 194 -9.80 -17.12 13.14
N ASP A 195 -9.66 -17.11 11.81
CA ASP A 195 -9.09 -18.23 11.04
C ASP A 195 -7.64 -17.95 10.63
N ILE A 196 -6.94 -17.13 11.43
CA ILE A 196 -5.57 -16.69 11.15
C ILE A 196 -4.60 -17.60 11.90
N ASP A 197 -3.62 -18.16 11.18
CA ASP A 197 -2.51 -18.89 11.78
C ASP A 197 -1.60 -17.95 12.57
N PHE A 198 -1.25 -18.34 13.80
CA PHE A 198 -0.34 -17.59 14.65
C PHE A 198 0.57 -18.51 15.47
N ASN A 199 1.72 -17.99 15.91
CA ASN A 199 2.61 -18.70 16.81
C ASN A 199 2.34 -18.30 18.28
N PRO A 200 2.14 -19.26 19.21
CA PRO A 200 1.93 -18.97 20.63
C PRO A 200 3.24 -18.59 21.33
N TYR A 201 3.16 -18.10 22.57
CA TYR A 201 4.34 -17.90 23.41
C TYR A 201 4.67 -19.14 24.24
N ASN A 202 5.97 -19.38 24.47
CA ASN A 202 6.46 -20.41 25.37
C ASN A 202 6.63 -19.90 26.82
N GLU A 203 7.05 -20.78 27.73
CA GLU A 203 7.30 -20.44 29.14
C GLU A 203 8.38 -19.35 29.34
N LEU A 204 9.30 -19.23 28.39
CA LEU A 204 10.37 -18.23 28.38
C LEU A 204 9.92 -16.87 27.81
N ARG A 205 8.61 -16.68 27.60
CA ARG A 205 8.04 -15.44 27.05
C ARG A 205 8.46 -15.13 25.61
N GLN A 206 8.91 -16.13 24.86
CA GLN A 206 9.31 -16.00 23.46
C GLN A 206 8.28 -16.64 22.52
N ILE A 207 8.25 -16.20 21.26
CA ILE A 207 7.38 -16.77 20.23
C ILE A 207 7.88 -18.18 19.88
N GLU A 208 7.04 -19.20 20.04
CA GLU A 208 7.36 -20.58 19.67
C GLU A 208 7.10 -20.81 18.19
N LYS A 209 8.15 -20.72 17.38
CA LYS A 209 8.05 -20.85 15.92
C LYS A 209 7.78 -22.28 15.45
N ARG A 210 8.00 -23.28 16.30
CA ARG A 210 7.76 -24.71 15.99
C ARG A 210 6.34 -25.17 16.32
N VAL A 211 5.47 -24.23 16.71
CA VAL A 211 4.05 -24.47 16.96
C VAL A 211 3.25 -23.41 16.21
N VAL A 212 2.22 -23.86 15.49
CA VAL A 212 1.22 -23.00 14.85
C VAL A 212 -0.12 -23.29 15.50
N CYS A 213 -0.83 -22.23 15.87
CA CYS A 213 -2.16 -22.28 16.44
C CYS A 213 -3.14 -21.60 15.49
N ASN A 214 -4.37 -22.13 15.42
CA ASN A 214 -5.49 -21.51 14.71
C ASN A 214 -6.79 -21.82 15.48
N TYR A 215 -7.72 -20.85 15.56
CA TYR A 215 -9.01 -21.04 16.22
C TYR A 215 -10.14 -21.44 15.26
N HIS A 216 -9.89 -21.41 13.95
CA HIS A 216 -10.81 -21.77 12.88
C HIS A 216 -12.17 -21.06 12.97
N GLY A 217 -12.18 -19.80 13.42
CA GLY A 217 -13.42 -19.06 13.61
C GLY A 217 -14.27 -19.52 14.82
N THR A 218 -13.72 -20.37 15.68
CA THR A 218 -14.37 -20.89 16.89
C THR A 218 -13.65 -20.44 18.17
N SER A 219 -14.13 -20.92 19.33
CA SER A 219 -13.45 -20.73 20.61
C SER A 219 -12.34 -21.76 20.84
N ASN A 220 -12.25 -22.85 20.09
CA ASN A 220 -11.29 -23.93 20.34
C ASN A 220 -10.01 -23.69 19.55
N CYS A 221 -8.85 -23.95 20.15
CA CYS A 221 -7.55 -23.74 19.53
C CYS A 221 -7.01 -25.06 19.00
N THR A 222 -6.86 -25.17 17.68
CA THR A 222 -6.15 -26.27 17.04
C THR A 222 -4.66 -25.95 17.05
N ILE A 223 -3.88 -26.89 17.58
CA ILE A 223 -2.43 -26.77 17.72
C ILE A 223 -1.79 -27.73 16.72
N SER A 224 -0.93 -27.18 15.87
CA SER A 224 -0.10 -27.94 14.93
C SER A 224 1.37 -27.76 15.29
N ILE A 225 2.14 -28.84 15.27
CA ILE A 225 3.55 -28.85 15.67
C ILE A 225 4.45 -29.31 14.54
N ASP A 226 5.71 -28.89 14.58
CA ASP A 226 6.74 -29.44 13.71
C ASP A 226 6.92 -30.95 14.01
N PRO A 227 6.90 -31.85 13.01
CA PRO A 227 7.08 -33.28 13.20
C PRO A 227 8.31 -33.66 14.04
N GLN A 228 9.41 -32.89 13.94
CA GLN A 228 10.64 -33.13 14.70
C GLN A 228 10.45 -32.93 16.21
N VAL A 229 9.50 -32.09 16.61
CA VAL A 229 9.21 -31.79 18.02
C VAL A 229 8.50 -32.94 18.70
N ARG A 230 7.79 -33.80 17.96
CA ARG A 230 7.10 -34.98 18.51
C ARG A 230 8.05 -35.98 19.17
N THR A 231 9.26 -36.13 18.61
CA THR A 231 10.30 -37.06 19.10
C THR A 231 11.31 -36.39 20.00
N SER A 232 11.70 -35.15 19.70
CA SER A 232 12.77 -34.45 20.44
C SER A 232 12.26 -33.62 21.63
N GLY A 233 10.98 -33.27 21.67
CA GLY A 233 10.40 -32.39 22.69
C GLY A 233 10.61 -30.89 22.40
N LEU A 234 9.70 -30.05 22.91
CA LEU A 234 9.73 -28.59 22.72
C LEU A 234 10.92 -27.90 23.39
N ARG A 235 11.53 -28.51 24.41
CA ARG A 235 12.68 -27.92 25.12
C ARG A 235 14.02 -28.33 24.52
N SER A 236 14.02 -29.23 23.54
CA SER A 236 15.24 -29.68 22.91
C SER A 236 15.83 -28.61 21.99
N SER A 237 17.15 -28.42 22.10
CA SER A 237 17.93 -27.44 21.33
C SER A 237 18.38 -27.96 19.96
N VAL A 238 17.83 -29.09 19.51
CA VAL A 238 18.22 -29.74 18.25
C VAL A 238 17.72 -28.90 17.07
N ASN A 239 18.52 -27.92 16.67
CA ASN A 239 18.44 -27.25 15.38
C ASN A 239 19.06 -28.16 14.32
N GLN A 240 18.29 -29.11 13.77
CA GLN A 240 18.63 -29.69 12.48
C GLN A 240 17.87 -28.93 11.41
N ALA A 241 18.52 -27.86 10.93
CA ALA A 241 18.16 -27.21 9.68
C ALA A 241 18.38 -28.20 8.55
N ASN A 242 17.30 -28.87 8.10
CA ASN A 242 17.11 -29.34 6.73
C ASN A 242 15.76 -30.05 6.60
N SER A 243 14.68 -29.28 6.55
CA SER A 243 13.48 -29.75 5.84
C SER A 243 12.96 -28.62 4.95
N THR A 244 12.94 -28.91 3.66
CA THR A 244 12.28 -28.13 2.64
C THR A 244 10.78 -28.33 2.81
N SER A 245 10.09 -27.26 3.22
CA SER A 245 8.67 -27.12 3.59
C SER A 245 8.32 -27.41 5.06
N PRO A 246 7.87 -26.39 5.84
CA PRO A 246 7.40 -26.58 7.21
C PRO A 246 5.96 -27.12 7.15
N LYS A 247 5.79 -28.41 6.85
CA LYS A 247 4.50 -29.06 7.03
C LYS A 247 4.30 -29.33 8.51
N PHE A 248 3.58 -28.45 9.18
CA PHE A 248 3.10 -28.68 10.54
C PHE A 248 2.05 -29.80 10.52
N GLU A 249 2.13 -30.70 11.50
CA GLU A 249 1.15 -31.76 11.70
C GLU A 249 0.20 -31.37 12.84
N GLU A 250 -1.10 -31.65 12.67
CA GLU A 250 -2.09 -31.39 13.72
C GLU A 250 -1.78 -32.26 14.95
N PHE A 251 -1.53 -31.61 16.08
CA PHE A 251 -1.26 -32.27 17.36
C PHE A 251 -2.55 -32.51 18.15
N GLY A 252 -3.47 -31.55 18.12
CA GLY A 252 -4.77 -31.67 18.75
C GLY A 252 -5.50 -30.34 18.91
N THR A 253 -6.78 -30.42 19.26
CA THR A 253 -7.64 -29.26 19.49
C THR A 253 -7.94 -29.12 20.98
N LEU A 254 -7.59 -27.96 21.56
CA LEU A 254 -7.79 -27.66 22.96
C LEU A 254 -8.99 -26.72 23.19
N PRO A 255 -9.87 -27.04 24.15
CA PRO A 255 -11.02 -26.21 24.44
C PRO A 255 -10.61 -24.93 25.19
N THR A 256 -11.36 -23.86 24.97
CA THR A 256 -11.21 -22.62 25.72
C THR A 256 -12.30 -22.50 26.77
N TYR A 257 -11.91 -22.10 27.99
CA TYR A 257 -12.84 -21.91 29.10
C TYR A 257 -13.47 -20.52 29.07
N ILE A 258 -14.80 -20.49 28.93
CA ILE A 258 -15.63 -19.29 29.00
C ILE A 258 -16.05 -19.09 30.45
N LEU A 259 -15.63 -17.98 31.07
CA LEU A 259 -16.03 -17.57 32.42
C LEU A 259 -17.45 -17.02 32.46
N ARG A 260 -17.81 -16.19 31.47
CA ARG A 260 -19.15 -15.61 31.35
C ARG A 260 -19.51 -15.42 29.88
N GLU A 261 -20.61 -16.00 29.46
CA GLU A 261 -21.21 -15.69 28.16
C GLU A 261 -21.84 -14.29 28.17
N ASN A 262 -21.69 -13.54 27.08
CA ASN A 262 -22.27 -12.20 26.92
C ASN A 262 -21.99 -11.25 28.10
N ALA A 263 -20.72 -11.05 28.45
CA ALA A 263 -20.34 -10.17 29.53
C ALA A 263 -20.56 -8.67 29.21
N PRO A 264 -21.36 -7.95 30.03
CA PRO A 264 -21.18 -6.57 30.47
C PRO A 264 -20.23 -5.69 29.67
N GLU A 265 -19.02 -5.77 30.22
CA GLU A 265 -17.84 -4.99 29.89
C GLU A 265 -17.37 -5.24 28.45
N ILE A 266 -17.47 -6.48 27.95
CA ILE A 266 -17.08 -6.84 26.58
C ILE A 266 -18.07 -6.25 25.57
N ILE A 267 -19.36 -6.23 25.90
CA ILE A 267 -20.39 -5.60 25.06
C ILE A 267 -20.14 -4.09 24.97
N ASP A 268 -19.84 -3.44 26.10
CA ASP A 268 -19.57 -2.00 26.13
C ASP A 268 -18.25 -1.64 25.45
N GLU A 269 -17.20 -2.45 25.62
CA GLU A 269 -15.94 -2.30 24.88
C GLU A 269 -16.15 -2.41 23.37
N LYS A 270 -16.92 -3.41 22.93
CA LYS A 270 -17.25 -3.58 21.51
C LYS A 270 -18.12 -2.47 20.96
N LYS A 271 -19.03 -1.90 21.74
CA LYS A 271 -19.79 -0.70 21.34
C LYS A 271 -18.86 0.49 21.11
N ARG A 272 -17.94 0.77 22.04
CA ARG A 272 -16.93 1.83 21.87
C ARG A 272 -16.06 1.59 20.65
N LEU A 273 -15.62 0.35 20.44
CA LEU A 273 -14.85 -0.03 19.26
C LEU A 273 -15.67 0.14 17.96
N ARG A 274 -16.95 -0.22 17.97
CA ARG A 274 -17.87 0.01 16.83
C ARG A 274 -17.94 1.50 16.48
N ASP A 275 -18.15 2.36 17.48
CA ASP A 275 -18.28 3.80 17.26
C ASP A 275 -16.98 4.41 16.73
N SER A 276 -15.83 3.96 17.27
CA SER A 276 -14.51 4.34 16.77
C SER A 276 -14.30 3.89 15.32
N LEU A 277 -14.65 2.64 14.97
CA LEU A 277 -14.51 2.11 13.61
C LEU A 277 -15.47 2.80 12.64
N ASN A 278 -16.70 3.12 13.04
CA ASN A 278 -17.65 3.88 12.24
C ASN A 278 -17.13 5.29 11.92
N THR A 279 -16.49 5.93 12.90
CA THR A 279 -15.85 7.24 12.72
C THR A 279 -14.70 7.12 11.72
N GLU A 280 -13.81 6.13 11.88
CA GLU A 280 -12.70 5.88 10.96
C GLU A 280 -13.19 5.56 9.53
N ILE A 281 -14.25 4.73 9.38
CA ILE A 281 -14.88 4.41 8.10
C ILE A 281 -15.36 5.69 7.41
N LYS A 282 -16.05 6.57 8.14
CA LYS A 282 -16.59 7.81 7.59
C LYS A 282 -15.47 8.74 7.13
N GLU A 283 -14.50 9.00 7.99
CA GLU A 283 -13.37 9.88 7.68
C GLU A 283 -12.52 9.36 6.52
N SER A 284 -12.22 8.05 6.52
CA SER A 284 -11.49 7.42 5.43
C SER A 284 -12.28 7.42 4.12
N MET A 285 -13.60 7.16 4.15
CA MET A 285 -14.46 7.23 2.96
C MET A 285 -14.49 8.63 2.36
N ASP A 286 -14.69 9.67 3.19
CA ASP A 286 -14.76 11.06 2.74
C ASP A 286 -13.43 11.48 2.11
N ARG A 287 -12.31 11.13 2.77
CA ARG A 287 -10.95 11.40 2.27
C ARG A 287 -10.69 10.72 0.93
N GLU A 288 -10.93 9.41 0.83
CA GLU A 288 -10.65 8.68 -0.41
C GLU A 288 -11.60 9.09 -1.56
N THR A 289 -12.85 9.45 -1.25
CA THR A 289 -13.78 9.99 -2.24
C THR A 289 -13.29 11.35 -2.77
N ALA A 290 -12.81 12.23 -1.89
CA ALA A 290 -12.19 13.49 -2.29
C ALA A 290 -10.95 13.26 -3.17
N ASN A 291 -10.10 12.29 -2.80
CA ASN A 291 -8.94 11.87 -3.60
C ASN A 291 -9.36 11.42 -5.01
N LEU A 292 -10.41 10.60 -5.12
CA LEU A 292 -10.90 10.10 -6.41
C LEU A 292 -11.45 11.22 -7.30
N VAL A 293 -12.18 12.17 -6.72
CA VAL A 293 -12.66 13.37 -7.44
C VAL A 293 -11.49 14.23 -7.92
N ALA A 294 -10.49 14.44 -7.07
CA ALA A 294 -9.29 15.18 -7.43
C ALA A 294 -8.51 14.50 -8.57
N LEU A 295 -8.30 13.18 -8.51
CA LEU A 295 -7.69 12.40 -9.58
C LEU A 295 -8.43 12.54 -10.90
N ARG A 296 -9.77 12.49 -10.88
CA ARG A 296 -10.59 12.68 -12.08
C ARG A 296 -10.41 14.08 -12.68
N ASN A 297 -10.38 15.12 -11.85
CA ASN A 297 -10.17 16.49 -12.30
C ASN A 297 -8.77 16.68 -12.89
N THR A 298 -7.74 16.15 -12.22
CA THR A 298 -6.36 16.15 -12.71
C THR A 298 -6.23 15.41 -14.03
N TYR A 299 -6.85 14.24 -14.17
CA TYR A 299 -6.87 13.48 -15.43
C TYR A 299 -7.51 14.28 -16.56
N LYS A 300 -8.67 14.91 -16.30
CA LYS A 300 -9.37 15.73 -17.30
C LYS A 300 -8.51 16.89 -17.77
N LEU A 301 -7.96 17.68 -16.83
CA LEU A 301 -7.10 18.82 -17.13
C LEU A 301 -5.84 18.41 -17.90
N PHE A 302 -5.24 17.27 -17.52
CA PHE A 302 -4.08 16.75 -18.20
C PHE A 302 -4.41 16.28 -19.63
N ASN A 303 -5.56 15.63 -19.81
CA ASN A 303 -6.00 15.11 -21.11
C ASN A 303 -6.37 16.20 -22.13
N GLU A 304 -6.71 17.41 -21.68
CA GLU A 304 -6.89 18.57 -22.58
C GLU A 304 -5.63 18.89 -23.38
N SER A 305 -4.45 18.53 -22.85
CA SER A 305 -3.16 18.82 -23.47
C SER A 305 -2.62 17.64 -24.30
N LYS A 306 -3.45 16.63 -24.57
CA LYS A 306 -3.08 15.43 -25.34
C LYS A 306 -2.65 15.76 -26.76
N ASN A 307 -3.33 16.72 -27.39
CA ASN A 307 -3.11 17.11 -28.77
C ASN A 307 -2.23 18.37 -28.90
N ASP A 308 -1.60 18.82 -27.81
CA ASP A 308 -0.68 19.96 -27.87
C ASP A 308 0.50 19.61 -28.78
N LEU A 309 0.87 20.59 -29.61
CA LEU A 309 2.11 20.59 -30.39
C LEU A 309 3.28 20.37 -29.44
N PHE A 310 4.21 19.49 -29.83
CA PHE A 310 5.39 19.11 -29.04
C PHE A 310 5.10 18.34 -27.75
N CYS A 311 3.90 17.78 -27.58
CA CYS A 311 3.62 16.85 -26.50
C CYS A 311 4.50 15.60 -26.63
N PHE A 312 5.36 15.35 -25.63
CA PHE A 312 6.19 14.14 -25.60
C PHE A 312 5.33 12.92 -25.25
N THR A 313 4.79 12.26 -26.29
CA THR A 313 3.73 11.25 -26.19
C THR A 313 4.10 10.09 -25.27
N GLN A 314 5.37 9.66 -25.25
CA GLN A 314 5.82 8.57 -24.39
C GLN A 314 5.68 8.91 -22.90
N MET A 315 6.16 10.09 -22.48
CA MET A 315 5.99 10.54 -21.09
C MET A 315 4.54 10.85 -20.78
N PHE A 316 3.81 11.45 -21.72
CA PHE A 316 2.39 11.74 -21.56
C PHE A 316 1.61 10.47 -21.25
N ASN A 317 1.76 9.42 -22.07
CA ASN A 317 1.11 8.13 -21.86
C ASN A 317 1.54 7.49 -20.54
N ALA A 318 2.83 7.53 -20.20
CA ALA A 318 3.33 6.99 -18.94
C ALA A 318 2.71 7.69 -17.72
N VAL A 319 2.53 9.02 -17.77
CA VAL A 319 1.85 9.79 -16.72
C VAL A 319 0.35 9.44 -16.68
N GLN A 320 -0.31 9.30 -17.83
CA GLN A 320 -1.72 8.87 -17.88
C GLN A 320 -1.92 7.49 -17.27
N ASP A 321 -1.02 6.54 -17.54
CA ASP A 321 -1.06 5.20 -16.97
C ASP A 321 -0.84 5.23 -15.46
N ASP A 322 0.07 6.08 -14.97
CA ASP A 322 0.30 6.27 -13.53
C ASP A 322 -0.94 6.87 -12.83
N ILE A 323 -1.60 7.87 -13.43
CA ILE A 323 -2.86 8.42 -12.91
C ILE A 323 -3.94 7.34 -12.88
N LYS A 324 -4.05 6.54 -13.95
CA LYS A 324 -5.05 5.47 -14.04
C LYS A 324 -4.82 4.39 -12.98
N LYS A 325 -3.57 3.95 -12.79
CA LYS A 325 -3.22 3.00 -11.72
C LYS A 325 -3.59 3.53 -10.34
N GLN A 326 -3.36 4.82 -10.08
CA GLN A 326 -3.77 5.43 -8.82
C GLN A 326 -5.29 5.49 -8.67
N PHE A 327 -6.00 5.83 -9.75
CA PHE A 327 -7.47 5.81 -9.76
C PHE A 327 -8.02 4.43 -9.42
N ASP A 328 -7.51 3.38 -10.07
CA ASP A 328 -7.93 2.00 -9.84
C ASP A 328 -7.63 1.56 -8.39
N ASN A 329 -6.47 1.95 -7.84
CA ASN A 329 -6.10 1.68 -6.45
C ASN A 329 -7.06 2.38 -5.46
N THR A 330 -7.28 3.69 -5.61
CA THR A 330 -8.21 4.44 -4.75
C THR A 330 -9.64 3.91 -4.86
N ALA A 331 -10.09 3.53 -6.06
CA ALA A 331 -11.40 2.92 -6.27
C ALA A 331 -11.53 1.58 -5.53
N ASN A 332 -10.48 0.74 -5.55
CA ASN A 332 -10.45 -0.52 -4.81
C ASN A 332 -10.47 -0.29 -3.29
N ILE A 333 -9.72 0.70 -2.78
CA ILE A 333 -9.73 1.09 -1.37
C ILE A 333 -11.16 1.48 -0.95
N ILE A 334 -11.82 2.37 -1.70
CA ILE A 334 -13.21 2.77 -1.45
C ILE A 334 -14.15 1.56 -1.45
N LYS A 335 -13.99 0.63 -2.39
CA LYS A 335 -14.79 -0.60 -2.45
C LYS A 335 -14.62 -1.44 -1.19
N THR A 336 -13.41 -1.57 -0.67
CA THR A 336 -13.14 -2.30 0.59
C THR A 336 -13.71 -1.57 1.81
N ILE A 337 -13.61 -0.23 1.87
CA ILE A 337 -14.24 0.56 2.94
C ILE A 337 -15.77 0.43 2.89
N LYS A 338 -16.38 0.41 1.70
CA LYS A 338 -17.83 0.17 1.54
C LYS A 338 -18.24 -1.19 2.08
N LYS A 339 -17.50 -2.25 1.74
CA LYS A 339 -17.73 -3.58 2.31
C LYS A 339 -17.63 -3.55 3.84
N ALA A 340 -16.62 -2.88 4.40
CA ALA A 340 -16.49 -2.72 5.85
C ALA A 340 -17.69 -1.99 6.46
N SER A 341 -18.17 -0.93 5.80
CA SER A 341 -19.36 -0.16 6.22
C SER A 341 -20.64 -1.00 6.18
N GLU A 342 -20.82 -1.85 5.17
CA GLU A 342 -21.96 -2.77 5.06
C GLU A 342 -21.90 -3.85 6.16
N THR A 343 -20.70 -4.43 6.36
CA THR A 343 -20.50 -5.44 7.40
C THR A 343 -20.75 -4.87 8.79
N ILE A 344 -20.27 -3.67 9.11
CA ILE A 344 -20.51 -3.06 10.43
C ILE A 344 -21.98 -2.65 10.62
N ALA A 345 -22.67 -2.25 9.56
CA ALA A 345 -24.10 -1.93 9.59
C ALA A 345 -24.99 -3.17 9.79
N SER A 346 -24.51 -4.37 9.40
CA SER A 346 -25.23 -5.63 9.63
C SER A 346 -25.28 -6.06 11.10
N LEU A 347 -24.47 -5.45 11.97
CA LEU A 347 -24.50 -5.75 13.40
C LEU A 347 -25.78 -5.20 14.05
N PRO A 348 -26.55 -6.03 14.79
CA PRO A 348 -27.71 -5.55 15.52
C PRO A 348 -27.30 -4.59 16.66
N SER A 349 -28.14 -3.59 16.92
CA SER A 349 -27.89 -2.51 17.89
C SER A 349 -27.66 -2.99 19.32
N ASN A 350 -28.18 -4.17 19.66
CA ASN A 350 -28.07 -4.79 20.98
C ASN A 350 -26.78 -5.61 21.18
N MET A 351 -25.97 -5.84 20.12
CA MET A 351 -24.74 -6.67 20.14
C MET A 351 -24.96 -8.11 20.65
N LEU A 352 -26.18 -8.54 20.95
CA LEU A 352 -26.47 -9.86 21.50
C LEU A 352 -26.31 -10.89 20.39
N LYS A 353 -25.29 -11.74 20.50
CA LYS A 353 -25.24 -12.97 19.73
C LYS A 353 -26.00 -14.03 20.49
N THR A 354 -26.89 -14.73 19.79
CA THR A 354 -27.42 -16.01 20.28
C THR A 354 -26.23 -16.89 20.65
N PRO A 355 -26.26 -17.53 21.84
CA PRO A 355 -25.15 -18.36 22.30
C PRO A 355 -24.85 -19.41 21.22
N ASN A 356 -23.56 -19.59 20.90
CA ASN A 356 -23.12 -20.74 20.13
C ASN A 356 -23.52 -21.98 20.94
N LEU A 357 -24.59 -22.66 20.53
CA LEU A 357 -25.10 -23.91 21.11
C LEU A 357 -24.14 -25.10 20.92
N VAL A 358 -22.83 -24.86 20.72
CA VAL A 358 -21.82 -25.90 20.49
C VAL A 358 -20.88 -26.08 21.69
N GLY A 359 -20.92 -25.20 22.69
CA GLY A 359 -20.16 -25.38 23.93
C GLY A 359 -21.08 -25.40 25.14
N LYS A 360 -21.53 -26.58 25.59
CA LYS A 360 -22.02 -26.68 26.97
C LYS A 360 -20.92 -26.14 27.91
N PRO A 361 -21.23 -25.33 28.93
CA PRO A 361 -20.25 -24.98 29.95
C PRO A 361 -19.71 -26.28 30.57
N GLN A 362 -18.48 -26.64 30.21
CA GLN A 362 -17.83 -27.81 30.78
C GLN A 362 -17.28 -27.42 32.14
N ALA A 363 -17.90 -27.98 33.18
CA ALA A 363 -17.40 -27.87 34.54
C ALA A 363 -16.00 -28.47 34.62
N LYS A 364 -15.11 -27.74 35.30
CA LYS A 364 -13.75 -28.19 35.66
C LYS A 364 -13.82 -29.58 36.31
N PRO A 365 -12.95 -30.54 35.97
CA PRO A 365 -12.83 -31.76 36.76
C PRO A 365 -12.48 -31.38 38.21
N GLN A 366 -13.34 -31.73 39.16
CA GLN A 366 -13.05 -31.56 40.58
C GLN A 366 -11.83 -32.43 40.94
N ALA A 367 -10.87 -31.83 41.66
CA ALA A 367 -9.75 -32.56 42.23
C ALA A 367 -10.28 -33.63 43.22
N PRO A 368 -9.67 -34.82 43.30
CA PRO A 368 -10.14 -35.87 44.21
C PRO A 368 -10.09 -35.37 45.65
N GLN A 369 -11.24 -35.42 46.34
CA GLN A 369 -11.33 -35.18 47.77
C GLN A 369 -10.56 -36.27 48.51
N ALA A 370 -9.59 -35.88 49.32
CA ALA A 370 -8.91 -36.76 50.25
C ALA A 370 -9.87 -37.18 51.36
N THR A 371 -10.18 -38.48 51.43
CA THR A 371 -10.85 -39.11 52.57
C THR A 371 -9.99 -39.00 53.84
N PRO A 372 -10.55 -38.59 55.00
CA PRO A 372 -9.81 -38.56 56.25
C PRO A 372 -9.63 -39.97 56.83
N PRO A 373 -8.54 -40.26 57.55
CA PRO A 373 -8.29 -41.57 58.14
C PRO A 373 -9.23 -41.82 59.34
N SER A 374 -9.80 -43.02 59.32
CA SER A 374 -10.56 -43.64 60.42
C SER A 374 -9.69 -43.78 61.67
N ASN A 375 -10.21 -43.31 62.80
CA ASN A 375 -9.76 -43.68 64.13
C ASN A 375 -9.78 -45.21 64.30
N ALA A 376 -8.77 -45.74 65.00
CA ALA A 376 -8.84 -47.04 65.64
C ALA A 376 -8.08 -46.95 66.98
N GLU A 377 -8.84 -46.83 68.06
CA GLU A 377 -8.42 -47.23 69.40
C GLU A 377 -8.29 -48.76 69.44
N LYS A 378 -7.17 -49.25 69.96
CA LYS A 378 -7.12 -50.27 71.02
C LYS A 378 -5.76 -50.31 71.68
#